data_AF-A0A392VJZ8-F1
#
_entry.id   AF-A0A392VJZ8-F1
#
_cell.length_a   1.000
_cell.length_b   1.000
_cell.length_c   1.000
_cell.angle_alpha   90.00
_cell.angle_beta   90.00
_cell.angle_gamma   90.00
#
_symmetry.space_group_name_H-M   'P 1'
#
loop_
_entity.id
_entity.type
_entity.pdbx_description
1 polymer ?
#
loop_
_entity_poly.entity_id
_entity_poly.type
_entity_poly.pdbx_seq_one_letter_code
_entity_poly.pdbx_strand_id
1 'polypeptide(L)' 'MLNLGGAFKTKKLCPRYVGPFQIIERVGEVAYRLALPPTMFGVHDVFHISQLR' A
#
# COMPACT_ATOMS: atom_id res chain seq x y z
N MET A 1 11.05 5.51 -9.94
CA MET A 1 11.05 4.61 -8.76
C MET A 1 10.95 5.48 -7.51
N LEU A 2 9.84 5.41 -6.78
CA LEU A 2 9.56 6.32 -5.66
C LEU A 2 10.35 5.90 -4.41
N ASN A 3 11.30 6.73 -3.99
CA ASN A 3 11.99 6.62 -2.71
C ASN A 3 11.01 6.96 -1.59
N LEU A 4 10.51 5.96 -0.86
CA LEU A 4 9.55 6.14 0.25
C LEU A 4 10.19 6.55 1.59
N GLY A 5 11.49 6.87 1.61
CA GLY A 5 12.26 7.24 2.81
C GLY A 5 11.89 8.57 3.50
N GLY A 6 10.72 9.16 3.20
CA GLY A 6 10.26 10.40 3.85
C GLY A 6 8.84 10.87 3.50
N ALA A 7 7.99 10.03 2.93
CA ALA A 7 6.86 10.49 2.10
C ALA A 7 5.54 10.82 2.84
N PHE A 8 5.35 10.43 4.10
CA PHE A 8 4.13 10.79 4.87
C PHE A 8 4.37 11.94 5.85
N LYS A 9 5.24 12.88 5.51
CA LYS A 9 5.33 14.14 6.25
C LYS A 9 4.06 14.93 5.95
N THR A 10 3.16 15.05 6.92
CA THR A 10 1.86 15.75 6.83
C THR A 10 2.05 17.22 6.43
N LYS A 11 2.23 17.46 5.13
CA LYS A 11 1.93 18.73 4.49
C LYS A 11 0.58 18.54 3.82
N LYS A 12 -0.34 19.47 4.06
CA LYS A 12 -1.76 19.56 3.70
C LYS A 12 -2.29 18.88 2.41
N LEU A 13 -1.44 18.43 1.49
CA LEU A 13 -1.74 17.83 0.19
C LEU A 13 -0.99 16.50 -0.05
N CYS A 14 -1.07 15.55 0.89
CA CYS A 14 -0.56 14.19 0.65
C CYS A 14 -1.40 13.49 -0.44
N PRO A 15 -0.80 12.67 -1.32
CA PRO A 15 -1.56 11.81 -2.22
C PRO A 15 -2.49 10.88 -1.44
N ARG A 16 -3.73 10.71 -1.92
CA ARG A 16 -4.74 9.82 -1.29
C ARG A 16 -4.41 8.33 -1.48
N TYR A 17 -3.79 7.99 -2.61
CA TYR A 17 -3.39 6.62 -2.96
C TYR A 17 -1.90 6.59 -3.28
N VAL A 18 -1.26 5.47 -2.99
CA VAL A 18 0.18 5.28 -3.18
C VAL A 18 0.39 4.14 -4.14
N GLY A 19 0.80 4.47 -5.37
CA GLY A 19 1.26 3.50 -6.36
C GLY A 19 0.24 2.43 -6.79
N PRO A 20 0.49 1.77 -7.93
CA PRO A 20 -0.12 0.49 -8.23
C PRO A 20 0.63 -0.63 -7.48
N PHE A 21 -0.11 -1.55 -6.87
CA PHE A 21 0.45 -2.77 -6.30
C PHE A 21 -0.23 -3.99 -6.92
N GLN A 22 0.55 -5.02 -7.17
CA GLN A 22 0.02 -6.29 -7.67
C GLN A 22 -0.66 -7.05 -6.54
N ILE A 23 -1.88 -7.52 -6.75
CA ILE A 23 -2.52 -8.49 -5.85
C ILE A 23 -1.84 -9.84 -6.08
N ILE A 24 -1.25 -10.39 -5.03
CA ILE A 24 -0.63 -11.72 -5.03
C ILE A 24 -1.68 -12.79 -4.74
N GLU A 25 -2.53 -12.54 -3.75
CA GLU A 25 -3.42 -13.56 -3.20
C GLU A 25 -4.68 -12.91 -2.59
N ARG A 26 -5.80 -13.65 -2.61
CA ARG A 26 -7.01 -13.32 -1.85
C ARG A 26 -7.04 -14.17 -0.58
N VAL A 27 -6.77 -13.55 0.56
CA VAL A 27 -6.65 -14.22 1.88
C VAL A 27 -8.03 -14.44 2.51
N GLY A 28 -9.02 -13.64 2.15
CA GLY A 28 -10.40 -13.81 2.60
C GLY A 28 -11.40 -13.16 1.65
N GLU A 29 -12.68 -13.20 2.01
CA GLU A 29 -13.73 -12.61 1.19
C GLU A 29 -13.46 -11.12 0.89
N VAL A 30 -12.88 -10.41 1.86
CA VAL A 30 -12.64 -8.97 1.79
C VAL A 30 -11.17 -8.57 1.99
N ALA A 31 -10.25 -9.54 2.10
CA ALA A 31 -8.84 -9.31 2.41
C ALA A 31 -7.93 -9.82 1.30
N TYR A 32 -7.02 -8.98 0.83
CA TYR A 32 -6.11 -9.25 -0.28
C TYR A 32 -4.67 -8.96 0.12
N ARG A 33 -3.76 -9.85 -0.27
CA ARG A 33 -2.32 -9.68 -0.11
C ARG A 33 -1.74 -8.98 -1.33
N LEU A 34 -0.98 -7.92 -1.11
CA LEU A 34 -0.33 -7.10 -2.13
C LEU A 34 1.18 -7.34 -2.17
N ALA A 35 1.76 -7.23 -3.37
CA ALA A 35 3.20 -7.16 -3.57
C ALA A 35 3.72 -5.78 -3.19
N LEU A 36 4.07 -5.61 -1.91
CA LEU A 36 4.65 -4.37 -1.42
C LEU A 36 6.15 -4.27 -1.77
N PRO A 37 6.63 -3.08 -2.16
CA PRO A 37 8.03 -2.88 -2.43
C PRO A 37 8.85 -2.93 -1.11
N PRO A 38 10.14 -3.33 -1.18
CA PRO A 38 11.01 -3.41 0.00
C PRO A 38 11.14 -2.09 0.78
N THR A 39 10.89 -0.97 0.11
CA THR A 39 10.86 0.37 0.71
C THR A 39 9.70 0.60 1.69
N MET A 40 8.71 -0.30 1.73
CA MET A 40 7.60 -0.32 2.70
C MET A 40 7.78 -1.40 3.77
N PHE A 41 9.04 -1.74 4.10
CA PHE A 41 9.35 -2.70 5.14
C PHE A 41 8.68 -2.29 6.47
N GLY A 42 7.83 -3.16 7.02
CA GLY A 42 7.05 -2.93 8.24
C GLY A 42 5.57 -2.62 8.02
N VAL A 43 5.12 -2.42 6.78
CA VAL A 43 3.70 -2.35 6.45
C VAL A 43 3.17 -3.77 6.20
N HIS A 44 2.01 -4.10 6.77
CA HIS A 44 1.35 -5.37 6.48
C HIS A 44 0.97 -5.45 5.01
N ASP A 45 1.24 -6.59 4.39
CA ASP A 45 0.96 -6.86 2.98
C ASP A 45 -0.51 -7.19 2.71
N VAL A 46 -1.32 -7.43 3.75
CA VAL A 46 -2.75 -7.74 3.64
C VAL A 46 -3.61 -6.50 3.89
N PHE A 47 -4.46 -6.17 2.93
CA PHE A 47 -5.35 -5.01 2.95
C PHE A 47 -6.81 -5.41 2.75
N HIS A 48 -7.71 -4.61 3.33
CA HIS A 48 -9.14 -4.75 3.11
C HIS A 48 -9.55 -4.13 1.77
N ILE A 49 -10.53 -4.71 1.07
CA ILE A 49 -10.97 -4.25 -0.26
C ILE A 49 -11.37 -2.76 -0.31
N SER A 50 -11.89 -2.21 0.78
CA SER A 50 -12.24 -0.78 0.88
C SER A 50 -11.05 0.18 0.82
N GLN A 51 -9.83 -0.33 1.01
CA GLN A 51 -8.59 0.43 0.92
C GLN A 51 -7.97 0.39 -0.49
N LEU A 52 -8.47 -0.49 -1.36
CA LEU A 52 -8.01 -0.63 -2.75
C LEU A 52 -8.88 0.23 -3.68
N ARG A 53 -8.27 0.74 -4.76
CA ARG A 53 -8.95 1.47 -5.83
C ARG A 53 -8.29 1.22 -7.17
#